data_AF-A0A938TSH1-F1
#
_entry.id   AF-A0A938TSH1-F1
#
_cell.length_a   1.000
_cell.length_b   1.000
_cell.length_c   1.000
_cell.angle_alpha   90.00
_cell.angle_beta   90.00
_cell.angle_gamma   90.00
#
_symmetry.space_group_name_H-M   'P 1'
#
loop_
_entity.id
_entity.type
_entity.pdbx_description
1 polymer ?
#
loop_
_entity_poly.entity_id
_entity_poly.type
_entity_poly.pdbx_seq_one_letter_code
_entity_poly.pdbx_strand_id
1 'polypeptide(L)'
;MLGGGKPASASKTAQSAVASKAEKPLAAAPKASEVKPPKPAASTKPQAEIHSKATKTKEENITDVQFAGDKFYPQKRFTDKPVSEAAAKTSNASSTGSGGKAELAELAKHGESVYASNCQSCHQKDGAGMPPAFPALQGSKIVTGKIDDQISIMLKGKGMMPAFGKTLNAKDFAAVLAYTRNNLGTNATGDFKQPAEIEQLQTAN
;
A
#
# COMPACT_ATOMS: atom_id res chain seq x y z
N MET A 1 64.29 -0.17 -8.50
CA MET A 1 64.77 0.95 -9.33
C MET A 1 63.85 0.98 -10.55
N LEU A 2 62.71 1.68 -10.50
CA LEU A 2 62.51 3.10 -10.81
C LEU A 2 62.95 3.50 -12.22
N GLY A 3 61.98 3.98 -13.02
CA GLY A 3 62.19 4.70 -14.29
C GLY A 3 61.78 3.84 -15.50
N GLY A 4 60.69 4.10 -16.22
CA GLY A 4 60.08 5.38 -16.55
C GLY A 4 60.58 5.84 -17.93
N GLY A 5 59.90 5.42 -19.00
CA GLY A 5 60.25 5.80 -20.37
C GLY A 5 59.09 5.58 -21.35
N LYS A 6 58.35 6.65 -21.61
CA LYS A 6 57.46 6.89 -22.77
C LYS A 6 57.72 8.35 -23.18
N PRO A 7 57.21 8.86 -24.32
CA PRO A 7 56.67 8.22 -25.52
C PRO A 7 57.23 8.83 -26.84
N ALA A 8 57.01 8.18 -27.99
CA ALA A 8 56.93 8.89 -29.28
C ALA A 8 56.11 8.12 -30.32
N SER A 9 55.04 8.79 -30.81
CA SER A 9 54.59 8.95 -32.21
C SER A 9 54.59 7.76 -33.18
N ALA A 10 53.63 7.58 -34.09
CA ALA A 10 52.43 8.32 -34.52
C ALA A 10 51.69 7.46 -35.56
N SER A 11 50.53 7.95 -36.00
CA SER A 11 49.73 7.51 -37.17
C SER A 11 48.78 6.33 -36.90
N LYS A 12 47.52 6.33 -37.33
CA LYS A 12 46.92 7.02 -38.46
C LYS A 12 45.40 7.12 -38.28
N THR A 13 44.91 8.34 -38.51
CA THR A 13 43.59 8.75 -39.02
C THR A 13 42.67 7.67 -39.57
N ALA A 14 41.42 7.63 -39.05
CA ALA A 14 40.21 7.53 -39.86
C ALA A 14 38.98 7.91 -39.00
N GLN A 15 38.67 9.20 -38.97
CA GLN A 15 37.30 9.68 -38.79
C GLN A 15 36.57 9.44 -40.11
N SER A 16 35.38 8.83 -40.07
CA SER A 16 34.41 9.03 -41.13
C SER A 16 32.98 8.81 -40.63
N ALA A 17 32.12 9.69 -41.12
CA ALA A 17 30.67 9.61 -41.17
C ALA A 17 29.88 9.83 -39.87
N VAL A 18 29.84 11.10 -39.47
CA VAL A 18 28.56 11.75 -39.16
C VAL A 18 27.66 11.68 -40.39
N ALA A 19 26.52 11.01 -40.28
CA ALA A 19 25.42 11.14 -41.21
C ALA A 19 24.13 11.25 -40.40
N SER A 20 23.78 12.50 -40.11
CA SER A 20 22.44 12.94 -39.75
C SER A 20 21.41 12.27 -40.65
N LYS A 21 20.40 11.66 -40.04
CA LYS A 21 19.09 11.55 -40.66
C LYS A 21 17.99 11.70 -39.61
N ALA A 22 17.43 12.91 -39.65
CA ALA A 22 16.03 13.22 -39.44
C ALA A 22 15.46 12.91 -38.04
N GLU A 23 15.56 13.92 -37.17
CA GLU A 23 14.44 14.31 -36.34
C GLU A 23 13.18 14.43 -37.21
N LYS A 24 12.15 13.65 -36.89
CA LYS A 24 10.81 13.77 -37.47
C LYS A 24 9.84 14.08 -36.32
N PRO A 25 8.94 15.06 -36.49
CA PRO A 25 8.52 15.94 -35.42
C PRO A 25 7.45 15.33 -34.52
N LEU A 26 7.42 15.90 -33.33
CA LEU A 26 6.28 16.05 -32.42
C LEU A 26 4.99 16.28 -33.23
N ALA A 27 4.25 15.21 -33.47
CA ALA A 27 2.90 15.28 -34.01
C ALA A 27 1.93 15.43 -32.84
N ALA A 28 1.47 16.67 -32.69
CA ALA A 28 0.16 17.10 -32.23
C ALA A 28 -0.60 16.16 -31.27
N ALA A 29 -0.73 16.63 -30.03
CA ALA A 29 -1.83 16.28 -29.16
C ALA A 29 -3.17 16.30 -29.92
N PRO A 30 -4.01 15.24 -29.85
CA PRO A 30 -5.40 15.39 -30.23
C PRO A 30 -6.04 16.38 -29.26
N LYS A 31 -6.65 17.43 -29.83
CA LYS A 31 -7.48 18.39 -29.10
C LYS A 31 -8.48 17.65 -28.22
N ALA A 32 -8.65 18.16 -27.01
CA ALA A 32 -9.73 17.83 -26.11
C ALA A 32 -11.07 17.75 -26.88
N SER A 33 -11.58 16.53 -27.03
CA SER A 33 -13.02 16.32 -27.18
C SER A 33 -13.54 16.06 -25.78
N GLU A 34 -14.24 17.07 -25.28
CA GLU A 34 -15.28 17.05 -24.26
C GLU A 34 -16.01 15.69 -24.22
N VAL A 35 -15.51 14.75 -23.41
CA VAL A 35 -16.31 13.61 -22.97
C VAL A 35 -17.10 14.11 -21.78
N LYS A 36 -18.31 14.57 -22.09
CA LYS A 36 -19.37 14.89 -21.14
C LYS A 36 -19.43 13.81 -20.06
N PRO A 37 -19.52 14.17 -18.77
CA PRO A 37 -19.64 13.20 -17.70
C PRO A 37 -20.86 12.30 -17.92
N PRO A 38 -20.76 10.97 -17.73
CA PRO A 38 -21.96 10.16 -17.59
C PRO A 38 -22.73 10.67 -16.37
N LYS A 39 -23.93 11.20 -16.64
CA LYS A 39 -24.93 11.55 -15.64
C LYS A 39 -25.11 10.34 -14.71
N PRO A 40 -24.95 10.47 -13.39
CA PRO A 40 -25.35 9.40 -12.49
C PRO A 40 -26.87 9.22 -12.63
N ALA A 41 -27.28 8.07 -13.16
CA ALA A 41 -28.65 7.63 -13.11
C ALA A 41 -29.01 7.44 -11.64
N ALA A 42 -29.98 8.23 -11.20
CA ALA A 42 -30.62 8.11 -9.91
C ALA A 42 -31.13 6.68 -9.73
N SER A 43 -30.74 6.03 -8.63
CA SER A 43 -31.50 4.96 -8.02
C SER A 43 -31.65 5.31 -6.55
N THR A 44 -32.88 5.71 -6.27
CA THR A 44 -33.43 6.23 -5.03
C THR A 44 -33.82 5.11 -4.08
N LYS A 45 -33.34 5.16 -2.83
CA LYS A 45 -34.11 4.82 -1.63
C LYS A 45 -33.43 5.43 -0.39
N PRO A 46 -34.17 5.75 0.68
CA PRO A 46 -34.08 7.06 1.32
C PRO A 46 -33.25 7.02 2.59
N GLN A 47 -32.54 8.12 2.84
CA GLN A 47 -32.06 8.46 4.18
C GLN A 47 -33.26 8.93 5.01
N ALA A 48 -33.50 8.25 6.13
CA ALA A 48 -34.37 8.75 7.18
C ALA A 48 -33.58 9.76 8.02
N GLU A 49 -33.62 11.03 7.61
CA GLU A 49 -33.18 12.15 8.44
C GLU A 49 -34.33 12.60 9.33
N ILE A 50 -34.11 12.44 10.63
CA ILE A 50 -34.96 12.92 11.70
C ILE A 50 -34.97 14.45 11.69
N HIS A 51 -36.12 15.02 11.31
CA HIS A 51 -36.36 16.45 11.36
C HIS A 51 -36.53 16.91 12.81
N SER A 52 -35.53 17.65 13.30
CA SER A 52 -35.67 18.57 14.41
C SER A 52 -36.62 19.71 14.00
N LYS A 53 -37.80 19.77 14.63
CA LYS A 53 -38.59 21.00 14.69
C LYS A 53 -38.30 21.71 16.00
N ALA A 54 -37.56 22.80 15.91
CA ALA A 54 -37.51 23.82 16.95
C ALA A 54 -38.47 24.95 16.56
N THR A 55 -39.41 25.31 17.44
CA THR A 55 -39.91 26.69 17.54
C THR A 55 -40.34 27.04 18.96
N LYS A 56 -39.74 28.12 19.46
CA LYS A 56 -40.07 28.98 20.61
C LYS A 56 -39.89 28.34 22.00
N THR A 57 -39.18 28.97 22.94
CA THR A 57 -39.39 30.34 23.41
C THR A 57 -38.17 30.88 24.17
N LYS A 58 -37.78 32.14 23.87
CA LYS A 58 -37.23 33.20 24.75
C LYS A 58 -36.02 32.85 25.64
N GLU A 59 -34.82 33.28 25.24
CA GLU A 59 -34.14 34.50 25.76
C GLU A 59 -33.84 34.36 27.26
N GLU A 60 -32.59 34.09 27.63
CA GLU A 60 -31.62 35.09 28.06
C GLU A 60 -30.29 34.40 28.38
N ASN A 61 -29.20 35.05 27.98
CA ASN A 61 -27.84 34.73 28.34
C ASN A 61 -27.65 35.02 29.84
N ILE A 62 -27.29 34.01 30.63
CA ILE A 62 -26.54 34.26 31.87
C ILE A 62 -25.26 33.44 31.86
N THR A 63 -24.20 34.17 31.58
CA THR A 63 -22.82 33.97 31.96
C THR A 63 -22.62 33.44 33.38
N ASP A 64 -21.45 32.81 33.55
CA ASP A 64 -20.77 32.48 34.80
C ASP A 64 -21.27 31.23 35.55
N VAL A 65 -20.54 30.11 35.43
CA VAL A 65 -19.37 29.78 36.26
C VAL A 65 -19.76 29.74 37.74
N GLN A 66 -19.86 28.54 38.31
CA GLN A 66 -19.14 28.20 39.54
C GLN A 66 -19.25 26.70 39.83
N PHE A 67 -18.09 26.05 39.93
CA PHE A 67 -17.88 24.80 40.65
C PHE A 67 -18.27 25.00 42.12
N ALA A 68 -19.24 24.24 42.63
CA ALA A 68 -19.37 23.92 44.04
C ALA A 68 -20.36 22.77 44.28
N GLY A 69 -19.93 21.76 45.02
CA GLY A 69 -20.81 21.04 45.96
C GLY A 69 -21.45 19.74 45.48
N ASP A 70 -20.80 18.64 45.86
CA ASP A 70 -21.43 17.52 46.58
C ASP A 70 -22.65 16.85 45.97
N LYS A 71 -22.45 16.10 44.86
CA LYS A 71 -23.14 14.81 44.66
C LYS A 71 -22.18 13.77 44.10
N PHE A 72 -21.52 13.09 45.03
CA PHE A 72 -20.91 11.77 44.88
C PHE A 72 -21.88 10.82 44.15
N TYR A 73 -21.65 10.59 42.86
CA TYR A 73 -22.24 9.47 42.13
C TYR A 73 -21.17 8.39 41.97
N PRO A 74 -21.31 7.22 42.62
CA PRO A 74 -20.29 6.20 42.57
C PRO A 74 -20.21 5.58 41.17
N GLN A 75 -19.02 5.67 40.57
CA GLN A 75 -18.51 4.77 39.54
C GLN A 75 -18.70 3.32 40.01
N LYS A 76 -19.74 2.63 39.50
CA LYS A 76 -19.86 1.18 39.68
C LYS A 76 -18.74 0.52 38.89
N ARG A 77 -17.73 0.10 39.65
CA ARG A 77 -16.67 -0.84 39.27
C ARG A 77 -17.25 -1.95 38.41
N PHE A 78 -16.87 -1.97 37.14
CA PHE A 78 -16.94 -3.15 36.29
C PHE A 78 -16.00 -4.17 36.94
N THR A 79 -16.54 -5.03 37.79
CA THR A 79 -15.80 -6.13 38.38
C THR A 79 -15.25 -7.01 37.27
N ASP A 80 -13.95 -7.20 37.31
CA ASP A 80 -13.16 -8.00 36.38
C ASP A 80 -13.65 -9.45 36.43
N LYS A 81 -14.39 -9.85 35.40
CA LYS A 81 -14.64 -11.26 35.11
C LYS A 81 -13.47 -11.73 34.25
N PRO A 82 -12.62 -12.66 34.71
CA PRO A 82 -11.49 -13.10 33.91
C PRO A 82 -12.03 -13.77 32.65
N VAL A 83 -11.72 -13.21 31.48
CA VAL A 83 -11.81 -13.94 30.23
C VAL A 83 -10.71 -14.99 30.29
N SER A 84 -11.08 -16.13 30.87
CA SER A 84 -10.31 -17.36 30.87
C SER A 84 -10.11 -17.81 29.42
N GLU A 85 -8.87 -17.71 28.96
CA GLU A 85 -8.14 -18.82 28.34
C GLU A 85 -8.94 -19.69 27.35
N ALA A 86 -9.22 -19.15 26.15
CA ALA A 86 -9.63 -19.98 25.00
C ALA A 86 -9.41 -19.25 23.66
N ALA A 87 -8.15 -18.98 23.31
CA ALA A 87 -7.72 -18.86 21.90
C ALA A 87 -6.20 -19.01 21.77
N ALA A 88 -5.64 -20.03 22.43
CA ALA A 88 -4.28 -20.49 22.21
C ALA A 88 -4.32 -21.97 21.79
N LYS A 89 -4.64 -22.22 20.51
CA LYS A 89 -4.06 -23.34 19.75
C LYS A 89 -4.48 -23.26 18.29
N THR A 90 -3.53 -23.68 17.44
CA THR A 90 -3.48 -23.82 15.98
C THR A 90 -3.01 -22.58 15.22
N SER A 91 -1.86 -22.55 14.55
CA SER A 91 -0.78 -23.54 14.38
C SER A 91 0.44 -22.78 13.88
N ASN A 92 1.57 -22.87 14.60
CA ASN A 92 2.86 -22.77 13.93
C ASN A 92 3.18 -24.16 13.41
N ALA A 93 3.02 -24.36 12.11
CA ALA A 93 3.59 -25.49 11.39
C ALA A 93 4.44 -24.90 10.27
N SER A 94 5.75 -24.91 10.51
CA SER A 94 6.76 -24.64 9.52
C SER A 94 6.80 -25.78 8.49
N SER A 95 7.09 -25.39 7.25
CA SER A 95 7.62 -26.17 6.13
C SER A 95 6.65 -26.53 5.00
N THR A 96 7.07 -26.07 3.83
CA THR A 96 6.64 -26.46 2.47
C THR A 96 5.25 -25.97 2.08
N GLY A 97 5.26 -24.89 1.29
CA GLY A 97 4.09 -24.21 0.76
C GLY A 97 3.05 -25.17 0.21
N SER A 98 1.88 -25.13 0.81
CA SER A 98 0.60 -25.25 0.15
C SER A 98 -0.46 -24.80 1.15
N GLY A 99 -0.36 -23.54 1.58
CA GLY A 99 -1.55 -22.93 2.14
C GLY A 99 -2.60 -22.92 1.02
N GLY A 100 -3.79 -23.46 1.30
CA GLY A 100 -4.79 -23.70 0.28
C GLY A 100 -5.27 -22.39 -0.35
N LYS A 101 -5.95 -22.48 -1.50
CA LYS A 101 -6.58 -21.33 -2.15
C LYS A 101 -7.49 -20.52 -1.20
N ALA A 102 -8.11 -21.18 -0.22
CA ALA A 102 -8.94 -20.53 0.80
C ALA A 102 -8.11 -19.63 1.74
N GLU A 103 -6.94 -20.08 2.14
CA GLU A 103 -6.03 -19.32 3.01
C GLU A 103 -5.43 -18.13 2.27
N LEU A 104 -5.00 -18.34 1.01
CA LEU A 104 -4.60 -17.25 0.12
C LEU A 104 -5.71 -16.20 -0.01
N ALA A 105 -6.96 -16.63 -0.21
CA ALA A 105 -8.09 -15.72 -0.36
C ALA A 105 -8.38 -14.93 0.93
N GLU A 106 -8.26 -15.55 2.11
CA GLU A 106 -8.37 -14.85 3.39
C GLU A 106 -7.27 -13.82 3.57
N LEU A 107 -6.01 -14.22 3.30
CA LEU A 107 -4.85 -13.36 3.41
C LEU A 107 -4.92 -12.18 2.45
N ALA A 108 -5.29 -12.43 1.19
CA ALA A 108 -5.45 -11.38 0.18
C ALA A 108 -6.60 -10.42 0.51
N LYS A 109 -7.70 -10.92 1.08
CA LYS A 109 -8.81 -10.07 1.54
C LYS A 109 -8.37 -9.12 2.66
N HIS A 110 -7.61 -9.61 3.63
CA HIS A 110 -7.00 -8.75 4.66
C HIS A 110 -6.00 -7.76 4.03
N GLY A 111 -5.23 -8.23 3.05
CA GLY A 111 -4.21 -7.45 2.35
C GLY A 111 -4.74 -6.25 1.59
N GLU A 112 -6.00 -6.29 1.12
CA GLU A 112 -6.65 -5.15 0.48
C GLU A 112 -6.74 -3.94 1.42
N SER A 113 -7.10 -4.16 2.69
CA SER A 113 -7.19 -3.09 3.70
C SER A 113 -5.82 -2.51 4.04
N VAL A 114 -4.82 -3.38 4.18
CA VAL A 114 -3.42 -2.96 4.41
C VAL A 114 -2.90 -2.16 3.22
N TYR A 115 -3.19 -2.60 2.00
CA TYR A 115 -2.83 -1.90 0.76
C TYR A 115 -3.46 -0.51 0.69
N ALA A 116 -4.77 -0.41 0.96
CA ALA A 116 -5.49 0.86 0.94
C ALA A 116 -4.92 1.87 1.92
N SER A 117 -4.45 1.40 3.09
CA SER A 117 -3.93 2.25 4.16
C SER A 117 -2.47 2.68 3.94
N ASN A 118 -1.63 1.81 3.35
CA ASN A 118 -0.18 2.01 3.33
C ASN A 118 0.43 2.18 1.93
N CYS A 119 -0.20 1.63 0.90
CA CYS A 119 0.43 1.47 -0.42
C CYS A 119 -0.28 2.28 -1.51
N GLN A 120 -1.60 2.41 -1.39
CA GLN A 120 -2.47 3.02 -2.40
C GLN A 120 -2.13 4.49 -2.69
N SER A 121 -1.68 5.25 -1.69
CA SER A 121 -1.35 6.68 -1.87
C SER A 121 -0.28 6.92 -2.95
N CYS A 122 0.65 5.98 -3.10
CA CYS A 122 1.72 6.06 -4.10
C CYS A 122 1.45 5.15 -5.31
N HIS A 123 1.00 3.92 -5.07
CA HIS A 123 0.82 2.92 -6.13
C HIS A 123 -0.56 2.96 -6.80
N GLN A 124 -1.44 3.86 -6.37
CA GLN A 124 -2.83 3.99 -6.81
C GLN A 124 -3.69 2.79 -6.42
N LYS A 125 -5.02 2.95 -6.51
CA LYS A 125 -5.98 1.90 -6.13
C LYS A 125 -5.78 0.63 -6.95
N ASP A 126 -5.59 0.79 -8.26
CA ASP A 126 -5.46 -0.32 -9.21
C ASP A 126 -4.01 -0.83 -9.36
N GLY A 127 -3.05 -0.23 -8.64
CA GLY A 127 -1.64 -0.59 -8.77
C GLY A 127 -0.98 -0.03 -10.03
N ALA A 128 -1.59 0.93 -10.72
CA ALA A 128 -1.03 1.56 -11.93
C ALA A 128 0.18 2.48 -11.63
N GLY A 129 0.34 2.91 -10.38
CA GLY A 129 1.39 3.87 -10.00
C GLY A 129 1.24 5.23 -10.71
N MET A 130 2.34 5.99 -10.72
CA MET A 130 2.45 7.28 -11.39
C MET A 130 3.89 7.47 -11.92
N PRO A 131 4.23 6.90 -13.09
CA PRO A 131 5.56 7.03 -13.67
C PRO A 131 5.89 8.50 -14.00
N PRO A 132 7.15 8.95 -13.82
CA PRO A 132 8.32 8.17 -13.38
C PRO A 132 8.50 8.08 -11.86
N ALA A 133 7.66 8.75 -11.06
CA ALA A 133 7.82 8.87 -9.61
C ALA A 133 7.50 7.57 -8.87
N PHE A 134 6.38 6.92 -9.19
CA PHE A 134 5.92 5.69 -8.56
C PHE A 134 5.66 4.61 -9.61
N PRO A 135 6.33 3.45 -9.54
CA PRO A 135 6.15 2.39 -10.52
C PRO A 135 4.78 1.71 -10.39
N ALA A 136 4.28 1.18 -11.50
CA ALA A 136 3.15 0.27 -11.51
C ALA A 136 3.52 -1.04 -10.79
N LEU A 137 2.61 -1.55 -9.96
CA LEU A 137 2.66 -2.88 -9.35
C LEU A 137 1.92 -3.92 -10.19
N GLN A 138 0.85 -3.50 -10.87
CA GLN A 138 0.09 -4.34 -11.79
C GLN A 138 0.96 -4.75 -12.97
N GLY A 139 1.07 -6.05 -13.24
CA GLY A 139 1.84 -6.62 -14.34
C GLY A 139 3.36 -6.37 -14.25
N SER A 140 3.86 -5.90 -13.11
CA SER A 140 5.27 -5.56 -12.96
C SER A 140 6.11 -6.82 -12.79
N LYS A 141 7.31 -6.84 -13.39
CA LYS A 141 8.24 -7.99 -13.30
C LYS A 141 8.66 -8.33 -11.87
N ILE A 142 8.59 -7.36 -10.96
CA ILE A 142 8.92 -7.57 -9.54
C ILE A 142 7.78 -8.29 -8.82
N VAL A 143 6.54 -7.85 -9.05
CA VAL A 143 5.36 -8.45 -8.38
C VAL A 143 4.96 -9.78 -9.01
N THR A 144 5.16 -9.99 -10.31
CA THR A 144 4.85 -11.28 -10.96
C THR A 144 6.05 -12.23 -11.04
N GLY A 145 7.23 -11.76 -10.64
CA GLY A 145 8.48 -12.52 -10.65
C GLY A 145 8.68 -13.32 -9.37
N LYS A 146 9.95 -13.43 -8.93
CA LYS A 146 10.28 -14.13 -7.69
C LYS A 146 9.70 -13.38 -6.49
N ILE A 147 9.03 -14.11 -5.60
CA ILE A 147 8.42 -13.52 -4.41
C ILE A 147 9.45 -12.83 -3.50
N ASP A 148 10.67 -13.38 -3.43
CA ASP A 148 11.75 -12.83 -2.61
C ASP A 148 12.22 -11.44 -3.07
N ASP A 149 12.13 -11.13 -4.37
CA ASP A 149 12.51 -9.82 -4.90
C ASP A 149 11.54 -8.73 -4.40
N GLN A 150 10.25 -9.04 -4.41
CA GLN A 150 9.22 -8.17 -3.86
C GLN A 150 9.36 -8.02 -2.34
N ILE A 151 9.57 -9.13 -1.63
CA ILE A 151 9.78 -9.12 -0.17
C ILE A 151 10.98 -8.25 0.21
N SER A 152 12.11 -8.40 -0.49
CA SER A 152 13.33 -7.63 -0.23
C SER A 152 13.09 -6.11 -0.34
N ILE A 153 12.33 -5.67 -1.36
CA ILE A 153 11.96 -4.26 -1.52
C ILE A 153 11.02 -3.79 -0.40
N MET A 154 10.03 -4.60 -0.01
CA MET A 154 9.13 -4.24 1.08
C MET A 154 9.84 -4.21 2.43
N LEU A 155 10.80 -5.10 2.68
CA LEU A 155 11.59 -5.13 3.91
C LEU A 155 12.49 -3.89 4.04
N LYS A 156 13.19 -3.53 2.96
CA LYS A 156 14.26 -2.50 2.99
C LYS A 156 13.82 -1.13 2.48
N GLY A 157 12.68 -1.05 1.79
CA GLY A 157 12.30 0.13 1.03
C GLY A 157 13.15 0.32 -0.23
N LYS A 158 12.74 1.26 -1.08
CA LYS A 158 13.50 1.65 -2.29
C LYS A 158 13.11 3.04 -2.75
N GLY A 159 14.08 3.95 -2.86
CA GLY A 159 13.82 5.33 -3.28
C GLY A 159 12.91 6.03 -2.28
N MET A 160 11.73 6.49 -2.73
CA MET A 160 10.72 7.11 -1.88
C MET A 160 9.82 6.09 -1.14
N MET A 161 9.89 4.80 -1.49
CA MET A 161 9.13 3.77 -0.79
C MET A 161 9.80 3.47 0.56
N PRO A 162 9.12 3.66 1.70
CA PRO A 162 9.68 3.39 3.02
C PRO A 162 9.90 1.88 3.24
N ALA A 163 10.73 1.56 4.22
CA ALA A 163 10.92 0.19 4.69
C ALA A 163 9.73 -0.23 5.55
N PHE A 164 9.09 -1.37 5.25
CA PHE A 164 7.96 -1.90 6.00
C PHE A 164 8.33 -3.07 6.91
N GLY A 165 9.58 -3.56 6.85
CA GLY A 165 10.01 -4.74 7.61
C GLY A 165 9.81 -4.63 9.13
N LYS A 166 9.85 -3.42 9.70
CA LYS A 166 9.63 -3.16 11.14
C LYS A 166 8.34 -2.38 11.42
N THR A 167 7.67 -1.89 10.38
CA THR A 167 6.46 -1.07 10.48
C THR A 167 5.19 -1.93 10.42
N LEU A 168 5.20 -2.97 9.57
CA LEU A 168 4.10 -3.92 9.48
C LEU A 168 4.43 -5.16 10.31
N ASN A 169 3.44 -5.69 11.00
CA ASN A 169 3.56 -7.02 11.59
C ASN A 169 3.62 -8.08 10.46
N ALA A 170 4.05 -9.31 10.81
CA ALA A 170 4.25 -10.35 9.81
C ALA A 170 2.95 -10.75 9.07
N LYS A 171 1.78 -10.66 9.74
CA LYS A 171 0.48 -11.00 9.16
C LYS A 171 0.05 -9.97 8.10
N ASP A 172 0.16 -8.68 8.41
CA ASP A 172 -0.20 -7.58 7.51
C ASP A 172 0.74 -7.55 6.30
N PHE A 173 2.02 -7.82 6.54
CA PHE A 173 3.02 -7.92 5.48
C PHE A 173 2.72 -9.11 4.54
N ALA A 174 2.47 -10.29 5.09
CA ALA A 174 2.11 -11.48 4.29
C ALA A 174 0.81 -11.25 3.50
N ALA A 175 -0.17 -10.58 4.12
CA ALA A 175 -1.45 -10.27 3.51
C ALA A 175 -1.33 -9.29 2.34
N VAL A 176 -0.61 -8.17 2.50
CA VAL A 176 -0.42 -7.22 1.40
C VAL A 176 0.43 -7.82 0.27
N LEU A 177 1.40 -8.68 0.61
CA LEU A 177 2.15 -9.45 -0.37
C LEU A 177 1.22 -10.37 -1.18
N ALA A 178 0.36 -11.13 -0.51
CA ALA A 178 -0.63 -11.98 -1.18
C ALA A 178 -1.58 -11.16 -2.07
N TYR A 179 -2.14 -10.06 -1.56
CA TYR A 179 -3.07 -9.20 -2.30
C TYR A 179 -2.43 -8.60 -3.56
N THR A 180 -1.25 -8.01 -3.44
CA THR A 180 -0.56 -7.36 -4.57
C THR A 180 -0.22 -8.36 -5.69
N ARG A 181 0.05 -9.61 -5.34
CA ARG A 181 0.43 -10.68 -6.28
C ARG A 181 -0.75 -11.42 -6.92
N ASN A 182 -1.93 -11.37 -6.30
CA ASN A 182 -3.07 -12.24 -6.67
C ASN A 182 -4.38 -11.51 -6.95
N ASN A 183 -4.55 -10.29 -6.44
CA ASN A 183 -5.82 -9.57 -6.46
C ASN A 183 -5.68 -8.14 -6.98
N LEU A 184 -4.46 -7.58 -7.04
CA LEU A 184 -4.23 -6.24 -7.54
C LEU A 184 -4.19 -6.22 -9.08
N GLY A 185 -5.22 -5.63 -9.67
CA GLY A 185 -5.35 -5.49 -11.13
C GLY A 185 -5.41 -6.85 -11.83
N THR A 186 -4.44 -7.11 -12.71
CA THR A 186 -4.34 -8.34 -13.52
C THR A 186 -3.35 -9.37 -12.94
N ASN A 187 -2.83 -9.15 -11.73
CA ASN A 187 -1.87 -10.05 -11.11
C ASN A 187 -2.58 -11.32 -10.61
N ALA A 188 -2.09 -12.50 -10.99
CA ALA A 188 -2.66 -13.79 -10.61
C ALA A 188 -1.57 -14.88 -10.57
N THR A 189 -0.61 -14.71 -9.67
CA THR A 189 0.58 -15.59 -9.56
C THR A 189 0.29 -16.89 -8.79
N GLY A 190 -0.68 -16.88 -7.89
CA GLY A 190 -1.10 -18.02 -7.07
C GLY A 190 -0.19 -18.30 -5.87
N ASP A 191 0.93 -17.58 -5.73
CA ASP A 191 1.90 -17.79 -4.66
C ASP A 191 1.73 -16.80 -3.51
N PHE A 192 2.12 -17.24 -2.32
CA PHE A 192 2.19 -16.42 -1.11
C PHE A 192 3.16 -17.02 -0.10
N LYS A 193 3.51 -16.21 0.90
CA LYS A 193 4.31 -16.62 2.05
C LYS A 193 3.47 -16.59 3.31
N GLN A 194 3.70 -17.56 4.17
CA GLN A 194 3.02 -17.60 5.47
C GLN A 194 3.53 -16.48 6.39
N PRO A 195 2.68 -15.95 7.29
CA PRO A 195 3.11 -14.96 8.27
C PRO A 195 4.35 -15.40 9.08
N ALA A 196 4.42 -16.69 9.46
CA ALA A 196 5.57 -17.22 10.18
C ALA A 196 6.88 -17.16 9.37
N GLU A 197 6.83 -17.39 8.05
CA GLU A 197 8.00 -17.23 7.17
C GLU A 197 8.40 -15.76 7.06
N ILE A 198 7.43 -14.85 6.98
CA ILE A 198 7.70 -13.41 6.93
C ILE A 198 8.33 -12.92 8.23
N GLU A 199 7.87 -13.39 9.39
CA GLU A 199 8.43 -13.04 10.70
C GLU A 199 9.92 -13.42 10.80
N GLN A 200 10.29 -14.59 10.27
CA GLN A 200 11.69 -15.01 10.18
C GLN A 200 12.52 -14.07 9.29
N LEU A 201 11.96 -13.62 8.16
CA LEU A 201 12.64 -12.68 7.26
C LEU A 201 12.76 -11.27 7.85
N GLN A 202 11.78 -10.85 8.66
CA GLN A 202 11.79 -9.56 9.37
C GLN A 202 12.82 -9.55 10.50
N THR A 203 12.95 -10.65 11.25
CA THR A 203 13.94 -10.77 12.34
C THR A 203 15.37 -10.92 11.83
N ALA A 204 15.55 -11.34 10.57
CA ALA A 204 16.85 -11.45 9.92
C ALA A 204 17.36 -10.13 9.26
N ASN A 205 16.58 -9.03 9.29
CA ASN A 205 16.93 -7.72 8.68
C ASN A 205 17.07 -6.56 9.69
#